data_AF-A0A8S1M830-F1
#
_entry.id   AF-A0A8S1M830-F1
#
_cell.length_a   1.000
_cell.length_b   1.000
_cell.length_c   1.000
_cell.angle_alpha   90.00
_cell.angle_beta   90.00
_cell.angle_gamma   90.00
#
_symmetry.space_group_name_H-M   'P 1'
#
loop_
_entity.id
_entity.type
_entity.pdbx_description
1 polymer ?
#
loop_
_entity_poly.entity_id
_entity_poly.type
_entity_poly.pdbx_seq_one_letter_code
_entity_poly.pdbx_strand_id
1 'polypeptide(L)'
;MGSFKNTVLILILLVTYGQGYAIRSITAYQNCDVKWGREQLNNNSSKSICQYGSLLSCVAMILQTSSKPINSRPVNPAVLNKYLMNNNGFKQGDEVNFSALEQVGLHFVKTVSDLKTAQEYFNSNHYIVLNINYGKNYGVLIGFDDSDKSNVIYYINNPIIPSETKVAAKDISVAIIFKAL
;
A
#
# COMPACT_ATOMS: atom_id res chain seq x y z
N MET A 1 -20.35 -62.09 -27.83
CA MET A 1 -20.44 -61.38 -26.52
C MET A 1 -19.05 -61.34 -25.91
N GLY A 2 -18.39 -60.19 -25.96
CA GLY A 2 -17.05 -59.98 -25.39
C GLY A 2 -16.97 -58.56 -24.83
N SER A 3 -16.81 -58.47 -23.52
CA SER A 3 -16.95 -57.28 -22.68
C SER A 3 -15.83 -56.25 -22.94
N PHE A 4 -16.20 -55.02 -23.31
CA PHE A 4 -15.30 -53.86 -23.27
C PHE A 4 -15.08 -53.45 -21.81
N LYS A 5 -13.88 -53.67 -21.30
CA LYS A 5 -13.44 -53.15 -19.99
C LYS A 5 -13.16 -51.66 -20.14
N ASN A 6 -14.06 -50.82 -19.63
CA ASN A 6 -13.85 -49.38 -19.49
C ASN A 6 -12.79 -49.13 -18.41
N THR A 7 -11.53 -48.98 -18.81
CA THR A 7 -10.46 -48.49 -17.93
C THR A 7 -10.61 -46.97 -17.82
N VAL A 8 -11.23 -46.50 -16.72
CA VAL A 8 -11.27 -45.09 -16.35
C VAL A 8 -9.90 -44.69 -15.81
N LEU A 9 -9.16 -43.89 -16.60
CA LEU A 9 -7.90 -43.29 -16.18
C LEU A 9 -8.23 -42.00 -15.40
N ILE A 10 -8.17 -42.04 -14.06
CA ILE A 10 -8.30 -40.84 -13.22
C ILE A 10 -6.93 -40.14 -13.20
N LEU A 11 -6.81 -39.07 -13.98
CA LEU A 11 -5.63 -38.20 -13.98
C LEU A 11 -5.77 -37.20 -12.81
N ILE A 12 -5.15 -37.49 -11.66
CA ILE A 12 -5.05 -36.52 -10.56
C ILE A 12 -3.94 -35.53 -10.93
N LEU A 13 -4.34 -34.39 -11.50
CA LEU A 13 -3.47 -33.21 -11.66
C LEU A 13 -3.20 -32.62 -10.27
N LEU A 14 -2.10 -33.04 -9.64
CA LEU A 14 -1.50 -32.32 -8.52
C LEU A 14 -0.96 -30.99 -9.05
N VAL A 15 -1.83 -29.98 -9.08
CA VAL A 15 -1.41 -28.58 -9.21
C VAL A 15 -0.69 -28.24 -7.90
N THR A 16 0.62 -28.43 -7.89
CA THR A 16 1.46 -27.82 -6.88
C THR A 16 1.43 -26.32 -7.16
N TYR A 17 0.53 -25.61 -6.47
CA TYR A 17 0.62 -24.17 -6.34
C TYR A 17 1.90 -23.89 -5.56
N GLY A 18 3.03 -23.82 -6.27
CA GLY A 18 4.14 -23.03 -5.78
C GLY A 18 3.57 -21.65 -5.54
N GLN A 19 3.35 -21.29 -4.28
CA GLN A 19 2.96 -19.95 -3.85
C GLN A 19 4.17 -19.05 -4.15
N GLY A 20 4.40 -18.75 -5.42
CA GLY A 20 5.37 -17.75 -5.82
C GLY A 20 4.92 -16.46 -5.19
N TYR A 21 5.77 -15.88 -4.34
CA TYR A 21 5.50 -14.60 -3.70
C TYR A 21 5.31 -13.55 -4.78
N ALA A 22 4.06 -13.14 -5.01
CA ALA A 22 3.75 -12.08 -5.96
C ALA A 22 4.18 -10.74 -5.34
N ILE A 23 5.40 -10.30 -5.64
CA ILE A 23 5.81 -8.93 -5.38
C ILE A 23 5.16 -8.03 -6.43
N ARG A 24 4.38 -7.05 -5.98
CA ARG A 24 3.78 -6.02 -6.82
C ARG A 24 4.78 -4.94 -7.14
N SER A 25 4.87 -4.58 -8.42
CA SER A 25 5.56 -3.38 -8.86
C SER A 25 4.70 -2.15 -8.53
N ILE A 26 5.03 -1.48 -7.44
CA ILE A 26 4.42 -0.20 -7.04
C ILE A 26 5.48 0.89 -7.20
N THR A 27 5.07 2.05 -7.70
CA THR A 27 5.90 3.27 -7.75
C THR A 27 6.50 3.53 -6.37
N ALA A 28 7.80 3.85 -6.31
CA ALA A 28 8.46 4.21 -5.06
C ALA A 28 8.81 5.70 -5.06
N TYR A 29 8.44 6.39 -3.99
CA TYR A 29 8.79 7.79 -3.73
C TYR A 29 9.47 7.92 -2.37
N GLN A 30 10.47 8.80 -2.28
CA GLN A 30 11.06 9.17 -1.00
C GLN A 30 10.37 10.43 -0.48
N ASN A 31 9.93 10.47 0.78
CA ASN A 31 9.27 11.67 1.29
C ASN A 31 10.26 12.85 1.45
N CYS A 32 11.56 12.57 1.55
CA CYS A 32 12.64 13.56 1.60
C CYS A 32 13.30 13.85 0.23
N ASP A 33 12.69 13.47 -0.90
CA ASP A 33 13.20 13.84 -2.23
C ASP A 33 13.33 15.38 -2.35
N VAL A 34 14.40 15.86 -2.98
CA VAL A 34 14.68 17.29 -3.14
C VAL A 34 13.59 18.06 -3.86
N LYS A 35 12.77 17.39 -4.69
CA LYS A 35 11.68 18.01 -5.46
C LYS A 35 10.51 18.48 -4.61
N TRP A 36 10.25 17.83 -3.48
CA TRP A 36 9.06 18.10 -2.64
C TRP A 36 9.31 18.06 -1.14
N GLY A 37 10.42 17.48 -0.68
CA GLY A 37 10.66 17.21 0.74
C GLY A 37 10.69 18.46 1.61
N ARG A 38 10.97 19.64 1.03
CA ARG A 38 10.96 20.95 1.71
C ARG A 38 9.60 21.64 1.70
N GLU A 39 8.61 21.13 0.97
CA GLU A 39 7.26 21.70 0.96
C GLU A 39 6.58 21.51 2.31
N GLN A 40 5.81 22.52 2.73
CA GLN A 40 5.03 22.48 3.96
C GLN A 40 3.89 21.46 3.81
N LEU A 41 3.77 20.56 4.78
CA LEU A 41 2.64 19.64 4.86
C LEU A 41 1.43 20.42 5.33
N ASN A 42 0.32 20.38 4.59
CA ASN A 42 -0.93 21.08 4.95
C ASN A 42 -0.75 22.58 5.35
N ASN A 43 0.09 23.33 4.63
CA ASN A 43 0.45 24.73 4.95
C ASN A 43 0.96 24.95 6.39
N ASN A 44 1.40 23.88 7.07
CA ASN A 44 1.94 23.94 8.41
C ASN A 44 3.41 24.38 8.34
N SER A 45 3.70 25.60 8.77
CA SER A 45 5.04 26.18 8.69
C SER A 45 6.11 25.43 9.49
N SER A 46 5.70 24.58 10.44
CA SER A 46 6.59 23.77 11.27
C SER A 46 6.80 22.34 10.76
N LYS A 47 6.07 21.92 9.72
CA LYS A 47 6.07 20.53 9.24
C LYS A 47 6.25 20.47 7.73
N SER A 48 7.22 19.69 7.30
CA SER A 48 7.47 19.43 5.89
C SER A 48 7.06 18.01 5.47
N ILE A 49 6.96 17.78 4.16
CA ILE A 49 6.76 16.43 3.60
C ILE A 49 7.90 15.48 4.04
N CYS A 50 9.14 15.96 4.14
CA CYS A 50 10.26 15.13 4.61
C CYS A 50 10.12 14.69 6.07
N GLN A 51 9.53 15.51 6.94
CA GLN A 51 9.42 15.19 8.36
C GLN A 51 8.17 14.37 8.71
N TYR A 52 7.05 14.62 8.02
CA TYR A 52 5.74 14.08 8.40
C TYR A 52 4.93 13.49 7.23
N GLY A 53 5.49 13.47 6.02
CA GLY A 53 4.77 13.11 4.79
C GLY A 53 4.89 11.64 4.36
N SER A 54 5.21 10.70 5.26
CA SER A 54 5.37 9.28 4.90
C SER A 54 4.04 8.65 4.45
N LEU A 55 2.94 8.90 5.16
CA LEU A 55 1.59 8.46 4.73
C LEU A 55 1.18 9.10 3.40
N LEU A 56 1.35 10.42 3.28
CA LEU A 56 1.09 11.16 2.04
C LEU A 56 1.86 10.55 0.85
N SER A 57 3.14 10.23 1.06
CA SER A 57 3.98 9.62 0.03
C SER A 57 3.49 8.22 -0.35
N CYS A 58 3.06 7.41 0.63
CA CYS A 58 2.46 6.10 0.37
C CYS A 58 1.18 6.21 -0.50
N VAL A 59 0.29 7.16 -0.19
CA VAL A 59 -0.92 7.39 -0.99
C VAL A 59 -0.57 7.88 -2.39
N ALA A 60 0.42 8.76 -2.53
CA ALA A 60 0.90 9.23 -3.84
C ALA A 60 1.48 8.08 -4.68
N MET A 61 2.23 7.15 -4.08
CA MET A 61 2.71 5.94 -4.75
C MET A 61 1.56 5.10 -5.30
N ILE A 62 0.50 4.93 -4.51
CA ILE A 62 -0.69 4.16 -4.90
C ILE A 62 -1.39 4.83 -6.09
N LEU A 63 -1.70 6.12 -5.99
CA LEU A 63 -2.37 6.89 -7.05
C LEU A 63 -1.58 6.89 -8.36
N GLN A 64 -0.25 7.05 -8.27
CA GLN A 64 0.60 6.98 -9.45
C GLN A 64 0.58 5.58 -10.08
N THR A 65 0.69 4.54 -9.27
CA THR A 65 0.70 3.14 -9.73
C THR A 65 -0.64 2.74 -10.35
N SER A 66 -1.75 3.20 -9.79
CA SER A 66 -3.08 2.97 -10.32
C SER A 66 -3.44 3.87 -11.52
N SER A 67 -2.48 4.66 -12.03
CA SER A 67 -2.66 5.58 -13.15
C SER A 67 -3.84 6.55 -12.94
N LYS A 68 -3.96 7.08 -11.72
CA LYS A 68 -4.98 8.08 -11.35
C LYS A 68 -4.34 9.47 -11.26
N PRO A 69 -4.28 10.21 -12.38
CA PRO A 69 -3.71 11.55 -12.37
C PRO A 69 -4.60 12.52 -11.60
N ILE A 70 -4.00 13.57 -11.05
CA ILE A 70 -4.72 14.71 -10.46
C ILE A 70 -4.56 15.89 -11.40
N ASN A 71 -5.68 16.43 -11.90
CA ASN A 71 -5.69 17.54 -12.88
C ASN A 71 -4.79 17.24 -14.10
N SER A 72 -4.90 16.03 -14.65
CA SER A 72 -4.09 15.52 -15.77
C SER A 72 -2.58 15.47 -15.52
N ARG A 73 -2.12 15.55 -14.27
CA ARG A 73 -0.71 15.44 -13.90
C ARG A 73 -0.44 14.10 -13.20
N PRO A 74 0.71 13.47 -13.48
CA PRO A 74 1.21 12.36 -12.67
C PRO A 74 1.24 12.74 -11.19
N VAL A 75 0.86 11.81 -10.32
CA VAL A 75 0.77 12.06 -8.88
C VAL A 75 2.13 11.83 -8.24
N ASN A 76 2.57 12.81 -7.46
CA ASN A 76 3.71 12.73 -6.55
C ASN A 76 3.30 13.36 -5.21
N PRO A 77 4.17 13.30 -4.17
CA PRO A 77 3.80 13.82 -2.85
C PRO A 77 3.39 15.31 -2.86
N ALA A 78 4.08 16.17 -3.62
CA ALA A 78 3.73 17.59 -3.73
C ALA A 78 2.35 17.81 -4.39
N VAL A 79 2.08 17.11 -5.49
CA VAL A 79 0.80 17.20 -6.21
C VAL A 79 -0.35 16.75 -5.31
N LEU A 80 -0.17 15.64 -4.58
CA LEU A 80 -1.18 15.15 -3.65
C LEU A 80 -1.38 16.11 -2.47
N ASN A 81 -0.29 16.61 -1.86
CA ASN A 81 -0.37 17.58 -0.76
C ASN A 81 -1.19 18.80 -1.15
N LYS A 82 -0.88 19.40 -2.32
CA LYS A 82 -1.61 20.55 -2.85
C LYS A 82 -3.07 20.25 -3.12
N TYR A 83 -3.37 19.08 -3.67
CA TYR A 83 -4.75 18.65 -3.88
C TYR A 83 -5.52 18.57 -2.56
N LEU A 84 -4.96 17.90 -1.55
CA LEU A 84 -5.62 17.71 -0.26
C LEU A 84 -5.86 19.06 0.45
N MET A 85 -4.91 19.99 0.40
CA MET A 85 -5.09 21.34 0.95
C MET A 85 -6.28 22.09 0.33
N ASN A 86 -6.54 21.88 -0.96
CA ASN A 86 -7.61 22.57 -1.69
C ASN A 86 -8.97 21.86 -1.63
N ASN A 87 -9.05 20.62 -1.11
CA ASN A 87 -10.25 19.78 -1.19
C ASN A 87 -10.65 19.19 0.17
N ASN A 88 -10.40 19.92 1.27
CA ASN A 88 -10.70 19.46 2.64
C ASN A 88 -10.07 18.09 2.95
N GLY A 89 -8.89 17.84 2.37
CA GLY A 89 -8.17 16.58 2.43
C GLY A 89 -7.34 16.40 3.70
N PHE A 90 -7.38 17.38 4.60
CA PHE A 90 -6.82 17.28 5.94
C PHE A 90 -7.90 17.58 6.99
N LYS A 91 -7.91 16.80 8.07
CA LYS A 91 -8.74 17.06 9.26
C LYS A 91 -8.00 18.04 10.18
N GLN A 92 -8.42 18.15 11.44
CA GLN A 92 -7.72 18.95 12.44
C GLN A 92 -6.23 18.54 12.52
N GLY A 93 -5.32 19.51 12.32
CA GLY A 93 -3.89 19.23 12.19
C GLY A 93 -3.51 18.79 10.79
N ASP A 94 -2.76 17.69 10.67
CA ASP A 94 -2.22 17.19 9.40
C ASP A 94 -2.71 15.77 9.07
N GLU A 95 -3.75 15.30 9.77
CA GLU A 95 -4.35 14.00 9.52
C GLU A 95 -5.06 14.00 8.16
N VAL A 96 -4.74 13.04 7.30
CA VAL A 96 -5.36 12.92 5.98
C VAL A 96 -6.84 12.54 6.13
N ASN A 97 -7.71 13.32 5.52
CA ASN A 97 -9.11 12.97 5.33
C ASN A 97 -9.25 12.06 4.10
N PHE A 98 -9.33 10.75 4.32
CA PHE A 98 -9.34 9.80 3.21
C PHE A 98 -10.56 9.89 2.28
N SER A 99 -11.69 10.48 2.71
CA SER A 99 -12.83 10.66 1.81
C SER A 99 -12.53 11.61 0.64
N ALA A 100 -11.58 12.55 0.81
CA ALA A 100 -11.14 13.43 -0.27
C ALA A 100 -10.41 12.69 -1.40
N LEU A 101 -9.95 11.46 -1.15
CA LEU A 101 -9.24 10.65 -2.14
C LEU A 101 -10.18 9.99 -3.16
N GLU A 102 -11.47 9.84 -2.85
CA GLU A 102 -12.42 9.20 -3.76
C GLU A 102 -12.55 9.98 -5.07
N GLN A 103 -12.54 11.31 -4.99
CA GLN A 103 -12.61 12.20 -6.14
C GLN A 103 -11.39 12.10 -7.06
N VAL A 104 -10.28 11.54 -6.58
CA VAL A 104 -9.06 11.28 -7.36
C VAL A 104 -8.86 9.78 -7.61
N GLY A 105 -9.92 8.99 -7.49
CA GLY A 105 -9.94 7.60 -7.93
C GLY A 105 -9.34 6.61 -6.93
N LEU A 106 -9.30 6.96 -5.64
CA LEU A 106 -8.84 6.06 -4.59
C LEU A 106 -9.83 6.03 -3.42
N HIS A 107 -10.44 4.88 -3.21
CA HIS A 107 -11.41 4.65 -2.14
C HIS A 107 -10.73 4.05 -0.91
N PHE A 108 -10.95 4.65 0.24
CA PHE A 108 -10.58 4.07 1.53
C PHE A 108 -11.60 3.02 1.94
N VAL A 109 -11.13 1.79 2.15
CA VAL A 109 -11.99 0.67 2.51
C VAL A 109 -12.16 0.60 4.02
N LYS A 110 -11.06 0.41 4.75
CA LYS A 110 -11.03 0.33 6.22
C LYS A 110 -9.60 0.30 6.75
N THR A 111 -9.48 0.38 8.07
CA THR A 111 -8.27 0.05 8.82
C THR A 111 -8.45 -1.28 9.54
N VAL A 112 -7.42 -2.13 9.57
CA VAL A 112 -7.43 -3.40 10.30
C VAL A 112 -6.16 -3.55 11.14
N SER A 113 -6.27 -4.15 12.32
CA SER A 113 -5.13 -4.59 13.13
C SER A 113 -4.74 -6.04 12.83
N ASP A 114 -5.69 -6.85 12.36
CA ASP A 114 -5.41 -8.21 11.90
C ASP A 114 -4.69 -8.20 10.55
N LEU A 115 -3.40 -8.55 10.56
CA LEU A 115 -2.59 -8.59 9.35
C LEU A 115 -2.97 -9.74 8.43
N LYS A 116 -3.66 -10.79 8.91
CA LYS A 116 -4.15 -11.84 8.02
C LYS A 116 -5.25 -11.29 7.10
N THR A 117 -6.19 -10.54 7.66
CA THR A 117 -7.15 -9.76 6.87
C THR A 117 -6.43 -8.84 5.88
N ALA A 118 -5.36 -8.13 6.29
CA ALA A 118 -4.61 -7.27 5.36
C ALA A 118 -4.00 -8.05 4.17
N GLN A 119 -3.49 -9.27 4.40
CA GLN A 119 -3.00 -10.17 3.35
C GLN A 119 -4.12 -10.59 2.38
N GLU A 120 -5.32 -10.87 2.88
CA GLU A 120 -6.48 -11.24 2.04
C GLU A 120 -6.89 -10.09 1.12
N TYR A 121 -6.91 -8.86 1.65
CA TYR A 121 -7.17 -7.66 0.84
C TYR A 121 -6.05 -7.43 -0.18
N PHE A 122 -4.78 -7.58 0.23
CA PHE A 122 -3.66 -7.54 -0.70
C PHE A 122 -3.87 -8.54 -1.83
N ASN A 123 -4.11 -9.83 -1.54
CA ASN A 123 -4.37 -10.86 -2.54
C ASN A 123 -5.59 -10.56 -3.43
N SER A 124 -6.57 -9.81 -2.92
CA SER A 124 -7.75 -9.36 -3.64
C SER A 124 -7.54 -8.02 -4.38
N ASN A 125 -6.32 -7.72 -4.83
CA ASN A 125 -5.97 -6.52 -5.60
C ASN A 125 -6.22 -5.16 -4.89
N HIS A 126 -6.25 -5.13 -3.56
CA HIS A 126 -6.24 -3.87 -2.81
C HIS A 126 -4.82 -3.38 -2.54
N TYR A 127 -4.68 -2.08 -2.35
CA TYR A 127 -3.45 -1.45 -1.89
C TYR A 127 -3.46 -1.36 -0.37
N ILE A 128 -2.32 -1.67 0.25
CA ILE A 128 -2.20 -1.67 1.70
C ILE A 128 -1.07 -0.73 2.11
N VAL A 129 -1.37 0.21 3.00
CA VAL A 129 -0.36 1.02 3.68
C VAL A 129 -0.22 0.50 5.10
N LEU A 130 0.98 0.09 5.47
CA LEU A 130 1.30 -0.41 6.80
C LEU A 130 1.74 0.75 7.69
N ASN A 131 1.16 0.83 8.89
CA ASN A 131 1.62 1.69 9.96
C ASN A 131 2.70 0.95 10.76
N ILE A 132 3.93 1.43 10.62
CA ILE A 132 5.16 0.79 11.11
C ILE A 132 5.68 1.55 12.34
N ASN A 133 6.24 0.82 13.31
CA ASN A 133 6.82 1.35 14.54
C ASN A 133 5.84 2.22 15.34
N TYR A 134 4.59 1.76 15.46
CA TYR A 134 3.53 2.39 16.26
C TYR A 134 3.23 3.86 15.89
N GLY A 135 3.04 4.14 14.60
CA GLY A 135 2.61 5.43 14.09
C GLY A 135 3.74 6.37 13.69
N LYS A 136 4.99 5.93 13.81
CA LYS A 136 6.15 6.75 13.42
C LYS A 136 6.32 6.80 11.90
N ASN A 137 6.10 5.66 11.23
CA ASN A 137 6.40 5.49 9.81
C ASN A 137 5.24 4.81 9.07
N TYR A 138 5.18 5.03 7.76
CA TYR A 138 4.26 4.33 6.88
C TYR A 138 5.02 3.76 5.69
N GLY A 139 4.64 2.56 5.23
CA GLY A 139 5.18 1.94 4.03
C GLY A 139 4.07 1.28 3.21
N VAL A 140 4.22 1.24 1.89
CA VAL A 140 3.25 0.55 1.02
C VAL A 140 3.63 -0.92 0.90
N LEU A 141 2.72 -1.83 1.22
CA LEU A 141 2.91 -3.27 1.05
C LEU A 141 3.07 -3.60 -0.43
N ILE A 142 4.19 -4.23 -0.78
CA ILE A 142 4.46 -4.77 -2.12
C ILE A 142 4.42 -6.29 -2.15
N GLY A 143 4.42 -6.97 -1.00
CA GLY A 143 4.26 -8.41 -0.89
C GLY A 143 4.50 -8.89 0.53
N PHE A 144 4.38 -10.18 0.79
CA PHE A 144 4.68 -10.76 2.10
C PHE A 144 5.20 -12.19 1.95
N ASP A 145 5.94 -12.65 2.96
CA ASP A 145 6.35 -14.04 3.13
C ASP A 145 5.76 -14.56 4.44
N ASP A 146 4.80 -15.47 4.32
CA ASP A 146 4.14 -16.14 5.44
C ASP A 146 4.41 -17.65 5.46
N SER A 147 5.54 -18.10 4.88
CA SER A 147 5.97 -19.51 4.94
C SER A 147 6.19 -19.98 6.37
N ASP A 148 6.79 -19.13 7.21
CA ASP A 148 6.83 -19.28 8.65
C ASP A 148 5.74 -18.39 9.28
N LYS A 149 4.64 -19.00 9.72
CA LYS A 149 3.52 -18.28 10.36
C LYS A 149 3.91 -17.60 11.67
N SER A 150 5.00 -18.02 12.30
CA SER A 150 5.50 -17.38 13.52
C SER A 150 6.38 -16.16 13.23
N ASN A 151 6.92 -16.04 12.01
CA ASN A 151 7.84 -14.98 11.60
C ASN A 151 7.48 -14.40 10.22
N VAL A 152 6.23 -13.94 10.07
CA VAL A 152 5.77 -13.33 8.82
C VAL A 152 6.53 -12.03 8.53
N ILE A 153 7.06 -11.93 7.31
CA ILE A 153 7.77 -10.75 6.80
C ILE A 153 6.90 -10.05 5.75
N TYR A 154 6.80 -8.73 5.84
CA TYR A 154 6.11 -7.90 4.85
C TYR A 154 7.15 -7.09 4.07
N TYR A 155 7.08 -7.17 2.74
CA TYR A 155 7.91 -6.39 1.83
C TYR A 155 7.23 -5.05 1.57
N ILE A 156 7.97 -3.96 1.67
CA ILE A 156 7.43 -2.60 1.55
C ILE A 156 8.24 -1.70 0.63
N ASN A 157 7.56 -0.74 0.02
CA ASN A 157 8.17 0.51 -0.38
C ASN A 157 8.15 1.47 0.82
N ASN A 158 9.32 1.75 1.40
CA ASN A 158 9.48 2.65 2.54
C ASN A 158 9.91 4.05 2.05
N PRO A 159 9.08 5.10 2.22
CA PRO A 159 9.40 6.44 1.77
C PRO A 159 10.49 7.14 2.58
N ILE A 160 10.72 6.72 3.84
CA ILE A 160 11.69 7.35 4.75
C ILE A 160 13.08 6.73 4.55
N ILE A 161 13.14 5.40 4.54
CA ILE A 161 14.39 4.63 4.39
C ILE A 161 14.20 3.64 3.25
N PRO A 162 14.44 4.01 1.98
CA PRO A 162 14.15 3.17 0.82
C PRO A 162 14.92 1.84 0.77
N SER A 163 16.05 1.76 1.46
CA SER A 163 16.81 0.52 1.63
C SER A 163 16.15 -0.47 2.61
N GLU A 164 15.26 0.01 3.49
CA GLU A 164 14.49 -0.81 4.42
C GLU A 164 13.22 -1.31 3.73
N THR A 165 13.34 -2.47 3.08
CA THR A 165 12.30 -3.06 2.24
C THR A 165 11.51 -4.17 2.92
N LYS A 166 11.79 -4.46 4.20
CA LYS A 166 11.18 -5.56 4.97
C LYS A 166 10.79 -5.07 6.34
N VAL A 167 9.63 -5.50 6.82
CA VAL A 167 9.14 -5.23 8.18
C VAL A 167 8.53 -6.51 8.76
N ALA A 168 8.78 -6.78 10.04
CA ALA A 168 8.20 -7.93 10.73
C ALA A 168 6.79 -7.60 11.22
N ALA A 169 5.93 -8.62 11.31
CA ALA A 169 4.55 -8.47 11.79
C ALA A 169 4.42 -7.68 13.11
N LYS A 170 5.34 -7.94 14.07
CA LYS A 170 5.37 -7.29 15.38
C LYS A 170 5.57 -5.77 15.35
N ASP A 171 6.15 -5.26 14.26
CA ASP A 171 6.48 -3.84 14.10
C ASP A 171 5.36 -3.08 13.36
N ILE A 172 4.28 -3.78 12.97
CA ILE A 172 3.12 -3.20 12.31
C ILE A 172 1.98 -3.10 13.33
N SER A 173 1.43 -1.89 13.49
CA SER A 173 0.31 -1.65 14.41
C SER A 173 -1.05 -1.78 13.73
N VAL A 174 -1.18 -1.25 12.50
CA VAL A 174 -2.41 -1.31 11.70
C VAL A 174 -2.07 -1.29 10.21
N ALA A 175 -2.99 -1.82 9.40
CA ALA A 175 -2.97 -1.73 7.95
C ALA A 175 -4.16 -0.89 7.47
N ILE A 176 -3.88 0.07 6.59
CA ILE A 176 -4.86 0.95 5.95
C ILE A 176 -5.10 0.43 4.54
N ILE A 177 -6.35 0.11 4.23
CA ILE A 177 -6.73 -0.59 2.99
C ILE A 177 -7.37 0.40 2.03
N PHE A 178 -6.87 0.43 0.80
CA PHE A 178 -7.41 1.23 -0.29
C PHE A 178 -7.75 0.38 -1.51
N LYS A 179 -8.73 0.84 -2.28
CA LYS A 179 -9.11 0.29 -3.59
C LYS A 179 -9.05 1.42 -4.63
N ALA A 180 -8.32 1.20 -5.73
CA ALA A 180 -8.43 2.11 -6.86
C ALA A 180 -9.80 1.97 -7.52
N LEU A 181 -10.43 3.10 -7.86
CA LEU A 181 -11.75 3.19 -8.50
C LEU A 181 -11.66 3.10 -10.02
#